data_AF-A0AA40CI42-F1
#
_entry.id   AF-A0AA40CI42-F1
#
_cell.length_a   1.000
_cell.length_b   1.000
_cell.length_c   1.000
_cell.angle_alpha   90.00
_cell.angle_beta   90.00
_cell.angle_gamma   90.00
#
_symmetry.space_group_name_H-M   'P 1'
#
loop_
_entity.id
_entity.type
_entity.pdbx_description
1 polymer ?
#
loop_
_entity_poly.entity_id
_entity_poly.type
_entity_poly.pdbx_seq_one_letter_code
_entity_poly.pdbx_strand_id
1 'polypeptide(L)'
;MAGTIYEDASPSIATSAASSPGPMAMQRVDWPVIRRFIRECKHSHKNCAPNGAGVFPASFRVIDVHERRVVRGCPSGRFVALSYVWGTRGPSGKLAAKKSSIDYLETIGSLCDADLPATVAEAMQACRMLGERYLWVDSLCIVQDDFDVKQEQIDAMAEVYGSAAFTIIVATGGSMHESVPGISVDRPGRVHTNMLGMSFLEIETWNSSVNSSPEKLIENSTWYKRGWTYQERVLSTKKLYFSDNDVFFQCSSSVKYDHLMEAIHDQKGTTHEDLEEYADTPQRPPTDSSISRYIRVRT
;
A
#
# COMPACT_ATOMS: atom_id res chain seq x y z
N MET A 1 16.50 42.28 76.85
CA MET A 1 15.58 42.15 75.70
C MET A 1 16.38 42.28 74.43
N ALA A 2 16.65 41.18 73.75
CA ALA A 2 17.08 41.13 72.36
C ALA A 2 16.73 39.71 71.86
N GLY A 3 15.71 39.62 71.01
CA GLY A 3 15.27 38.37 70.40
C GLY A 3 15.97 38.17 69.07
N THR A 4 16.48 36.96 68.84
CA THR A 4 17.06 36.51 67.57
C THR A 4 15.93 36.06 66.64
N ILE A 5 15.88 36.65 65.45
CA ILE A 5 14.98 36.26 64.35
C ILE A 5 15.67 35.13 63.58
N TYR A 6 15.00 33.99 63.43
CA TYR A 6 15.38 32.93 62.49
C TYR A 6 14.61 33.16 61.18
N GLU A 7 15.32 33.36 60.06
CA GLU A 7 14.75 33.32 58.72
C GLU A 7 14.71 31.87 58.22
N ASP A 8 13.53 31.47 57.76
CA ASP A 8 13.18 30.13 57.30
C ASP A 8 13.53 29.99 55.80
N ALA A 9 14.56 29.20 55.47
CA ALA A 9 14.97 28.94 54.10
C ALA A 9 14.25 27.71 53.54
N SER A 10 13.13 27.94 52.84
CA SER A 10 12.48 26.90 52.02
C SER A 10 13.30 26.62 50.75
N PRO A 11 13.61 25.36 50.40
CA PRO A 11 14.31 25.05 49.16
C PRO A 11 13.38 25.22 47.96
N SER A 12 13.80 26.03 46.97
CA SER A 12 13.10 26.15 45.70
C SER A 12 13.24 24.86 44.89
N ILE A 13 12.12 24.21 44.61
CA ILE A 13 12.07 23.09 43.66
C ILE A 13 12.23 23.71 42.27
N ALA A 14 13.39 23.52 41.66
CA ALA A 14 13.61 23.86 40.26
C ALA A 14 12.71 22.96 39.39
N THR A 15 11.66 23.54 38.82
CA THR A 15 10.87 22.93 37.75
C THR A 15 11.78 22.78 36.53
N SER A 16 12.24 21.55 36.26
CA SER A 16 12.91 21.25 35.01
C SER A 16 11.94 21.51 33.87
N ALA A 17 12.26 22.47 33.00
CA ALA A 17 11.52 22.72 31.78
C ALA A 17 11.46 21.41 30.98
N ALA A 18 10.24 20.96 30.66
CA ALA A 18 10.03 19.87 29.72
C ALA A 18 10.74 20.25 28.41
N SER A 19 11.72 19.45 28.01
CA SER A 19 12.36 19.58 26.71
C SER A 19 11.27 19.53 25.65
N SER A 20 11.21 20.56 24.81
CA SER A 20 10.32 20.58 23.65
C SER A 20 10.54 19.32 22.82
N PRO A 21 9.49 18.62 22.37
CA PRO A 21 9.67 17.47 21.50
C PRO A 21 10.46 17.92 20.28
N GLY A 22 11.52 17.16 19.96
CA GLY A 22 12.34 17.40 18.78
C GLY A 22 11.48 17.38 17.50
N PRO A 23 11.97 17.92 16.38
CA PRO A 23 11.22 17.93 15.14
C PRO A 23 10.76 16.49 14.78
N MET A 24 9.47 16.31 14.49
CA MET A 24 8.92 15.02 14.05
C MET A 24 9.72 14.50 12.85
N ALA A 25 10.28 13.31 12.96
CA ALA A 25 11.05 12.70 11.89
C ALA A 25 10.13 12.46 10.68
N MET A 26 10.46 13.02 9.52
CA MET A 26 9.74 12.78 8.27
C MET A 26 10.09 11.39 7.75
N GLN A 27 9.08 10.62 7.33
CA GLN A 27 9.23 9.20 7.05
C GLN A 27 8.58 8.77 5.73
N ARG A 28 9.20 7.77 5.12
CA ARG A 28 8.71 7.02 3.96
C ARG A 28 8.14 5.67 4.39
N VAL A 29 7.35 5.06 3.51
CA VAL A 29 6.86 3.70 3.73
C VAL A 29 8.02 2.71 3.80
N ASP A 30 8.05 1.91 4.86
CA ASP A 30 8.91 0.73 4.93
C ASP A 30 8.25 -0.44 4.18
N TRP A 31 8.57 -0.54 2.88
CA TRP A 31 8.05 -1.61 2.03
C TRP A 31 8.40 -3.03 2.53
N PRO A 32 9.63 -3.33 3.00
CA PRO A 32 9.93 -4.59 3.67
C PRO A 32 8.95 -4.95 4.80
N VAL A 33 8.64 -4.02 5.69
CA VAL A 33 7.70 -4.23 6.81
C VAL A 33 6.30 -4.53 6.29
N ILE A 34 5.79 -3.75 5.32
CA ILE A 34 4.46 -4.02 4.73
C ILE A 34 4.42 -5.39 4.04
N ARG A 35 5.46 -5.75 3.29
CA ARG A 35 5.56 -7.10 2.67
C ARG A 35 5.51 -8.20 3.73
N ARG A 36 6.17 -8.00 4.88
CA ARG A 36 6.09 -8.95 6.00
C ARG A 36 4.65 -9.10 6.50
N PHE A 37 3.91 -8.00 6.70
CA PHE A 37 2.51 -8.06 7.14
C PHE A 37 1.62 -8.84 6.18
N ILE A 38 1.77 -8.60 4.87
CA ILE A 38 1.01 -9.30 3.83
C ILE A 38 1.33 -10.80 3.84
N ARG A 39 2.61 -11.18 3.95
CA ARG A 39 3.04 -12.58 4.02
C ARG A 39 2.53 -13.29 5.28
N GLU A 40 2.68 -12.66 6.45
CA GLU A 40 2.17 -13.19 7.72
C GLU A 40 0.66 -13.40 7.67
N CYS A 41 -0.08 -12.43 7.11
CA CYS A 41 -1.52 -12.57 6.92
C CYS A 41 -1.86 -13.77 6.03
N LYS A 42 -1.17 -13.93 4.90
CA LYS A 42 -1.37 -15.04 3.96
C LYS A 42 -1.10 -16.41 4.60
N HIS A 43 -0.09 -16.52 5.46
CA HIS A 43 0.34 -17.80 6.03
C HIS A 43 -0.37 -18.16 7.34
N SER A 44 -0.70 -17.16 8.16
CA SER A 44 -1.16 -17.39 9.54
C SER A 44 -2.66 -17.17 9.74
N HIS A 45 -3.34 -16.44 8.85
CA HIS A 45 -4.75 -16.09 9.03
C HIS A 45 -5.67 -16.89 8.10
N LYS A 46 -6.36 -17.90 8.67
CA LYS A 46 -7.27 -18.79 7.92
C LYS A 46 -8.45 -18.06 7.26
N ASN A 47 -8.93 -16.99 7.89
CA ASN A 47 -10.08 -16.20 7.43
C ASN A 47 -9.68 -14.95 6.61
N CYS A 48 -8.45 -14.93 6.08
CA CYS A 48 -7.93 -13.83 5.27
C CYS A 48 -7.67 -14.24 3.82
N ALA A 49 -8.09 -15.42 3.38
CA ALA A 49 -8.07 -15.75 1.96
C ALA A 49 -9.02 -14.81 1.19
N PRO A 50 -8.70 -14.42 -0.07
CA PRO A 50 -9.67 -13.79 -0.96
C PRO A 50 -10.90 -14.70 -1.14
N ASN A 51 -12.04 -14.10 -1.51
CA ASN A 51 -13.26 -14.85 -1.81
C ASN A 51 -13.12 -15.60 -3.15
N GLY A 52 -12.30 -16.65 -3.19
CA GLY A 52 -12.11 -17.47 -4.40
C GLY A 52 -11.50 -16.73 -5.59
N ALA A 53 -11.49 -17.39 -6.75
CA ALA A 53 -11.25 -16.74 -8.04
C ALA A 53 -12.61 -16.17 -8.49
N GLY A 54 -12.83 -14.88 -8.24
CA GLY A 54 -14.08 -14.22 -8.59
C GLY A 54 -14.53 -14.42 -10.04
N VAL A 55 -15.84 -14.41 -10.25
CA VAL A 55 -16.42 -14.42 -11.59
C VAL A 55 -16.49 -12.99 -12.09
N PHE A 56 -15.57 -12.63 -12.98
CA PHE A 56 -15.50 -11.28 -13.54
C PHE A 56 -16.21 -11.18 -14.88
N PRO A 57 -16.79 -10.01 -15.20
CA PRO A 57 -17.28 -9.71 -16.54
C PRO A 57 -16.21 -9.92 -17.62
N ALA A 58 -16.63 -10.23 -18.85
CA ALA A 58 -15.71 -10.32 -19.99
C ALA A 58 -14.98 -9.00 -20.28
N SER A 59 -15.57 -7.89 -19.85
CA SER A 59 -15.02 -6.53 -19.95
C SER A 59 -13.98 -6.20 -18.85
N PHE A 60 -13.73 -7.10 -17.89
CA PHE A 60 -12.80 -6.88 -16.78
C PHE A 60 -11.36 -6.68 -17.28
N ARG A 61 -10.67 -5.73 -16.67
CA ARG A 61 -9.30 -5.32 -17.02
C ARG A 61 -8.51 -5.00 -15.77
N VAL A 62 -7.20 -5.10 -15.87
CA VAL A 62 -6.25 -4.62 -14.86
C VAL A 62 -5.13 -3.86 -15.54
N ILE A 63 -4.34 -3.12 -14.78
CA ILE A 63 -3.10 -2.49 -15.24
C ILE A 63 -1.96 -3.46 -14.96
N ASP A 64 -1.17 -3.80 -15.98
CA ASP A 64 0.16 -4.37 -15.79
C ASP A 64 1.13 -3.24 -15.43
N VAL A 65 1.60 -3.22 -14.17
CA VAL A 65 2.45 -2.11 -13.68
C VAL A 65 3.90 -2.18 -14.17
N HIS A 66 4.32 -3.32 -14.71
CA HIS A 66 5.66 -3.51 -15.31
C HIS A 66 5.66 -3.09 -16.77
N GLU A 67 4.67 -3.55 -17.54
CA GLU A 67 4.51 -3.18 -18.96
C GLU A 67 3.83 -1.81 -19.14
N ARG A 68 3.33 -1.23 -18.03
CA ARG A 68 2.68 0.09 -17.97
C ARG A 68 1.57 0.22 -19.02
N ARG A 69 0.63 -0.73 -18.97
CA ARG A 69 -0.52 -0.79 -19.87
C ARG A 69 -1.74 -1.41 -19.20
N VAL A 70 -2.91 -1.18 -19.78
CA VAL A 70 -4.14 -1.92 -19.43
C VAL A 70 -4.11 -3.28 -20.12
N VAL A 71 -4.60 -4.33 -19.45
CA VAL A 71 -4.70 -5.69 -19.99
C VAL A 71 -6.09 -6.24 -19.72
N ARG A 72 -6.64 -7.01 -20.66
CA ARG A 72 -7.92 -7.70 -20.49
C ARG A 72 -7.78 -8.90 -19.56
N GLY A 73 -8.77 -9.08 -18.70
CA GLY A 73 -8.77 -10.10 -17.65
C GLY A 73 -7.71 -9.86 -16.58
N CYS A 74 -7.33 -10.93 -15.89
CA CYS A 74 -6.18 -10.97 -15.00
C CYS A 74 -5.40 -12.26 -15.27
N PRO A 75 -4.31 -12.21 -16.06
CA PRO A 75 -3.61 -13.42 -16.52
C PRO A 75 -3.12 -14.35 -15.39
N SER A 76 -2.74 -13.79 -14.24
CA SER A 76 -2.32 -14.56 -13.07
C SER A 76 -3.45 -14.92 -12.10
N GLY A 77 -4.66 -14.39 -12.33
CA GLY A 77 -5.76 -14.44 -11.36
C GLY A 77 -5.50 -13.66 -10.06
N ARG A 78 -4.40 -12.89 -9.97
CA ARG A 78 -4.01 -12.14 -8.77
C ARG A 78 -3.76 -10.67 -9.12
N PHE A 79 -4.51 -9.78 -8.48
CA PHE A 79 -4.37 -8.34 -8.63
C PHE A 79 -4.61 -7.62 -7.30
N VAL A 80 -4.13 -6.39 -7.21
CA VAL A 80 -4.41 -5.43 -6.13
C VAL A 80 -5.48 -4.47 -6.61
N ALA A 81 -6.38 -4.01 -5.76
CA ALA A 81 -7.34 -2.96 -6.11
C ALA A 81 -6.89 -1.60 -5.54
N LEU A 82 -7.18 -0.52 -6.25
CA LEU A 82 -7.04 0.85 -5.74
C LEU A 82 -8.41 1.41 -5.34
N SER A 83 -8.43 2.10 -4.22
CA SER A 83 -9.57 2.83 -3.68
C SER A 83 -9.10 4.23 -3.30
N TYR A 84 -9.69 5.26 -3.92
CA TYR A 84 -9.19 6.63 -3.87
C TYR A 84 -10.29 7.65 -4.22
N VAL A 85 -10.02 8.93 -4.02
CA VAL A 85 -10.95 10.01 -4.34
C VAL A 85 -10.61 10.63 -5.69
N TRP A 86 -11.57 10.64 -6.61
CA TRP A 86 -11.39 11.29 -7.92
C TRP A 86 -11.30 12.83 -7.84
N GLY A 87 -12.00 13.44 -6.88
CA GLY A 87 -12.16 14.89 -6.77
C GLY A 87 -13.35 15.44 -7.56
N THR A 88 -13.60 16.75 -7.46
CA THR A 88 -14.83 17.40 -7.96
C THR A 88 -14.99 17.40 -9.47
N ARG A 89 -13.89 17.24 -10.22
CA ARG A 89 -13.91 17.21 -11.70
C ARG A 89 -14.09 15.81 -12.28
N GLY A 90 -14.01 14.76 -11.46
CA GLY A 90 -13.96 13.38 -11.92
C GLY A 90 -12.76 13.08 -12.85
N PRO A 91 -12.63 11.84 -13.35
CA PRO A 91 -11.60 11.47 -14.31
C PRO A 91 -11.97 12.10 -15.64
N SER A 92 -11.15 13.05 -16.05
CA SER A 92 -11.33 13.83 -17.27
C SER A 92 -10.15 13.60 -18.22
N GLY A 93 -10.38 13.80 -19.52
CA GLY A 93 -9.34 13.67 -20.54
C GLY A 93 -8.80 12.25 -20.71
N LYS A 94 -7.47 12.12 -20.76
CA LYS A 94 -6.71 10.85 -20.93
C LYS A 94 -6.71 9.95 -19.68
N LEU A 95 -7.35 10.41 -18.59
CA LEU A 95 -7.31 9.78 -17.26
C LEU A 95 -8.48 8.82 -17.01
N ALA A 96 -9.39 8.75 -17.98
CA ALA A 96 -10.50 7.82 -18.05
C ALA A 96 -10.34 6.92 -19.28
N ALA A 97 -10.49 5.61 -19.09
CA ALA A 97 -10.69 4.70 -20.20
C ALA A 97 -11.99 5.06 -20.93
N LYS A 98 -11.90 5.21 -22.25
CA LYS A 98 -13.03 5.50 -23.14
C LYS A 98 -13.03 4.52 -24.30
N LYS A 99 -14.17 4.35 -24.96
CA LYS A 99 -14.25 3.50 -26.17
C LYS A 99 -13.19 3.87 -27.20
N SER A 100 -12.89 5.15 -27.35
CA SER A 100 -11.90 5.66 -28.30
C SER A 100 -10.45 5.54 -27.84
N SER A 101 -10.18 5.33 -26.55
CA SER A 101 -8.81 5.28 -26.02
C SER A 101 -8.41 3.92 -25.48
N ILE A 102 -9.35 3.00 -25.24
CA ILE A 102 -9.07 1.73 -24.57
C ILE A 102 -8.06 0.86 -25.34
N ASP A 103 -8.16 0.81 -26.67
CA ASP A 103 -7.22 0.04 -27.49
C ASP A 103 -5.80 0.61 -27.41
N TYR A 104 -5.65 1.94 -27.33
CA TYR A 104 -4.37 2.57 -27.07
C TYR A 104 -3.85 2.24 -25.68
N LEU A 105 -4.71 2.28 -24.65
CA LEU A 105 -4.33 1.93 -23.28
C LEU A 105 -3.87 0.46 -23.17
N GLU A 106 -4.32 -0.43 -24.06
CA GLU A 106 -3.90 -1.84 -24.13
C GLU A 106 -2.50 -2.04 -24.78
N THR A 107 -1.91 -0.99 -25.37
CA THR A 107 -0.55 -1.04 -25.93
C THR A 107 0.53 -0.92 -24.84
N ILE A 108 1.65 -1.64 -25.00
CA ILE A 108 2.76 -1.63 -24.04
C ILE A 108 3.32 -0.22 -23.91
N GLY A 109 3.50 0.26 -22.68
CA GLY A 109 4.02 1.60 -22.40
C GLY A 109 3.01 2.73 -22.59
N SER A 110 1.74 2.45 -22.89
CA SER A 110 0.70 3.48 -23.07
C SER A 110 0.54 4.40 -21.85
N LEU A 111 0.85 3.88 -20.66
CA LEU A 111 0.81 4.60 -19.38
C LEU A 111 2.17 5.24 -19.00
N CYS A 112 3.18 5.20 -19.87
CA CYS A 112 4.44 5.94 -19.69
C CYS A 112 4.27 7.42 -20.07
N ASP A 113 3.68 7.67 -21.25
CA ASP A 113 3.45 9.01 -21.79
C ASP A 113 2.10 9.60 -21.36
N ALA A 114 1.41 8.92 -20.44
CA ALA A 114 0.15 9.38 -19.88
C ALA A 114 0.43 10.36 -18.73
N ASP A 115 -0.29 11.49 -18.72
CA ASP A 115 -0.35 12.44 -17.61
C ASP A 115 -1.12 11.85 -16.42
N LEU A 116 -0.70 10.70 -15.90
CA LEU A 116 -1.43 9.96 -14.87
C LEU A 116 -1.65 10.82 -13.62
N PRO A 117 -2.81 10.70 -12.96
CA PRO A 117 -3.01 11.32 -11.66
C PRO A 117 -1.95 10.82 -10.68
N ALA A 118 -1.42 11.71 -9.83
CA ALA A 118 -0.37 11.38 -8.88
C ALA A 118 -0.74 10.16 -8.03
N THR A 119 -1.97 10.10 -7.51
CA THR A 119 -2.46 8.97 -6.73
C THR A 119 -2.39 7.64 -7.49
N VAL A 120 -2.73 7.63 -8.78
CA VAL A 120 -2.71 6.41 -9.61
C VAL A 120 -1.27 6.00 -9.92
N ALA A 121 -0.42 6.95 -10.30
CA ALA A 121 1.00 6.70 -10.57
C ALA A 121 1.72 6.14 -9.35
N GLU A 122 1.44 6.70 -8.17
CA GLU A 122 1.99 6.28 -6.89
C GLU A 122 1.42 4.94 -6.42
N ALA A 123 0.14 4.65 -6.70
CA ALA A 123 -0.42 3.32 -6.47
C ALA A 123 0.22 2.25 -7.37
N MET A 124 0.51 2.57 -8.64
CA MET A 124 1.28 1.67 -9.52
C MET A 124 2.69 1.42 -8.97
N GLN A 125 3.33 2.44 -8.42
CA GLN A 125 4.62 2.30 -7.73
C GLN A 125 4.51 1.42 -6.49
N ALA A 126 3.54 1.67 -5.61
CA ALA A 126 3.30 0.85 -4.42
C ALA A 126 3.05 -0.62 -4.77
N CYS A 127 2.23 -0.88 -5.80
CA CYS A 127 1.98 -2.21 -6.33
C CYS A 127 3.30 -2.94 -6.68
N ARG A 128 4.18 -2.29 -7.45
CA ARG A 128 5.52 -2.82 -7.76
C ARG A 128 6.37 -3.05 -6.53
N MET A 129 6.42 -2.09 -5.60
CA MET A 129 7.24 -2.18 -4.39
C MET A 129 6.80 -3.29 -3.44
N LEU A 130 5.52 -3.67 -3.48
CA LEU A 130 4.95 -4.77 -2.73
C LEU A 130 5.14 -6.14 -3.42
N GLY A 131 5.69 -6.15 -4.63
CA GLY A 131 5.94 -7.37 -5.42
C GLY A 131 4.70 -7.87 -6.17
N GLU A 132 3.73 -6.99 -6.42
CA GLU A 132 2.51 -7.31 -7.18
C GLU A 132 2.62 -6.73 -8.61
N ARG A 133 2.00 -7.40 -9.57
CA ARG A 133 2.10 -7.06 -11.01
C ARG A 133 0.85 -6.39 -11.57
N TYR A 134 -0.33 -6.74 -11.05
CA TYR A 134 -1.58 -6.26 -11.58
C TYR A 134 -2.29 -5.35 -10.58
N LEU A 135 -2.68 -4.17 -11.04
CA LEU A 135 -3.43 -3.18 -10.27
C LEU A 135 -4.75 -2.87 -10.98
N TRP A 136 -5.86 -3.03 -10.29
CA TRP A 136 -7.17 -2.57 -10.75
C TRP A 136 -7.39 -1.12 -10.31
N VAL A 137 -7.75 -0.26 -11.27
CA VAL A 137 -8.06 1.16 -11.06
C VAL A 137 -9.33 1.47 -11.84
N ASP A 138 -10.40 1.84 -11.15
CA ASP A 138 -11.73 2.06 -11.72
C ASP A 138 -11.72 2.98 -12.95
N SER A 139 -11.01 4.10 -12.90
CA SER A 139 -10.98 5.09 -13.99
C SER A 139 -10.32 4.58 -15.26
N LEU A 140 -9.40 3.60 -15.16
CA LEU A 140 -8.63 3.08 -16.30
C LEU A 140 -9.03 1.66 -16.71
N CYS A 141 -9.64 0.89 -15.80
CA CYS A 141 -10.05 -0.50 -16.05
C CYS A 141 -11.52 -0.59 -16.49
N ILE A 142 -12.34 0.43 -16.21
CA ILE A 142 -13.73 0.51 -16.65
C ILE A 142 -13.83 1.56 -17.76
N VAL A 143 -14.42 1.18 -18.89
CA VAL A 143 -14.75 2.11 -19.97
C VAL A 143 -15.86 3.06 -19.51
N GLN A 144 -15.52 4.32 -19.27
CA GLN A 144 -16.36 5.27 -18.54
C GLN A 144 -17.51 5.86 -19.35
N ASP A 145 -17.39 5.87 -20.68
CA ASP A 145 -18.36 6.40 -21.64
C ASP A 145 -19.23 5.31 -22.28
N ASP A 146 -19.16 4.08 -21.78
CA ASP A 146 -20.02 2.97 -22.17
C ASP A 146 -20.98 2.60 -21.03
N PHE A 147 -22.24 2.98 -21.14
CA PHE A 147 -23.20 2.82 -20.05
C PHE A 147 -23.40 1.36 -19.65
N ASP A 148 -23.58 0.46 -20.63
CA ASP A 148 -23.88 -0.95 -20.35
C ASP A 148 -22.67 -1.66 -19.71
N VAL A 149 -21.48 -1.45 -20.26
CA VAL A 149 -20.22 -2.00 -19.72
C VAL A 149 -19.91 -1.42 -18.34
N LYS A 150 -20.14 -0.12 -18.16
CA LYS A 150 -19.94 0.53 -16.87
C LYS A 150 -20.88 -0.02 -15.81
N GLN A 151 -22.16 -0.21 -16.13
CA GLN A 151 -23.12 -0.77 -15.21
C GLN A 151 -22.76 -2.21 -14.82
N GLU A 152 -22.38 -3.05 -15.79
CA GLU A 152 -21.91 -4.42 -15.55
C GLU A 152 -20.71 -4.45 -14.58
N GLN A 153 -19.75 -3.54 -14.76
CA GLN A 153 -18.58 -3.43 -13.88
C GLN A 153 -18.94 -2.89 -12.49
N ILE A 154 -19.90 -1.96 -12.39
CA ILE A 154 -20.41 -1.47 -11.10
C ILE A 154 -21.06 -2.61 -10.32
N ASP A 155 -21.88 -3.42 -10.99
CA ASP A 155 -22.54 -4.57 -10.38
C ASP A 155 -21.51 -5.62 -9.90
N ALA A 156 -20.37 -5.72 -10.61
CA ALA A 156 -19.26 -6.60 -10.26
C ALA A 156 -18.26 -6.03 -9.23
N MET A 157 -18.39 -4.77 -8.78
CA MET A 157 -17.41 -4.15 -7.87
C MET A 157 -17.19 -4.96 -6.59
N ALA A 158 -18.26 -5.57 -6.07
CA ALA A 158 -18.19 -6.41 -4.88
C ALA A 158 -17.22 -7.58 -5.07
N GLU A 159 -17.26 -8.20 -6.25
CA GLU A 159 -16.39 -9.30 -6.62
C GLU A 159 -14.95 -8.81 -6.82
N VAL A 160 -14.77 -7.66 -7.47
CA VAL A 160 -13.44 -7.04 -7.66
C VAL A 160 -12.73 -6.82 -6.32
N TYR A 161 -13.39 -6.15 -5.37
CA TYR A 161 -12.78 -5.90 -4.05
C TYR A 161 -12.66 -7.16 -3.18
N GLY A 162 -13.61 -8.10 -3.29
CA GLY A 162 -13.59 -9.37 -2.56
C GLY A 162 -12.50 -10.35 -3.03
N SER A 163 -12.19 -10.33 -4.33
CA SER A 163 -11.18 -11.18 -4.96
C SER A 163 -9.78 -10.55 -4.99
N ALA A 164 -9.65 -9.25 -4.74
CA ALA A 164 -8.35 -8.58 -4.70
C ALA A 164 -7.41 -9.21 -3.66
N ALA A 165 -6.13 -9.30 -4.01
CA ALA A 165 -5.06 -9.75 -3.11
C ALA A 165 -4.98 -8.88 -1.86
N PHE A 166 -5.21 -7.58 -2.01
CA PHE A 166 -5.54 -6.59 -0.99
C PHE A 166 -5.95 -5.31 -1.73
N THR A 167 -6.53 -4.36 -1.00
CA THR A 167 -6.91 -3.06 -1.54
C THR A 167 -6.01 -1.98 -0.97
N ILE A 168 -5.36 -1.19 -1.84
CA ILE A 168 -4.69 0.04 -1.45
C ILE A 168 -5.77 1.11 -1.30
N ILE A 169 -5.87 1.69 -0.11
CA ILE A 169 -6.83 2.75 0.21
C ILE A 169 -6.05 4.03 0.45
N VAL A 170 -6.26 5.01 -0.42
CA VAL A 170 -5.73 6.36 -0.25
C VAL A 170 -6.81 7.20 0.42
N ALA A 171 -6.70 7.31 1.74
CA ALA A 171 -7.62 8.06 2.60
C ALA A 171 -7.11 9.49 2.88
N THR A 172 -6.27 10.02 2.00
CA THR A 172 -5.70 11.37 2.06
C THR A 172 -6.22 12.23 0.92
N GLY A 173 -6.17 13.55 1.11
CA GLY A 173 -6.50 14.51 0.07
C GLY A 173 -7.97 14.56 -0.33
N GLY A 174 -8.26 15.41 -1.32
CA GLY A 174 -9.59 15.59 -1.90
C GLY A 174 -9.69 15.21 -3.38
N SER A 175 -8.57 14.82 -4.00
CA SER A 175 -8.43 14.64 -5.45
C SER A 175 -7.34 13.62 -5.80
N MET A 176 -7.47 12.97 -6.95
CA MET A 176 -6.51 11.99 -7.46
C MET A 176 -5.18 12.59 -7.94
N HIS A 177 -5.11 13.91 -8.02
CA HIS A 177 -3.92 14.65 -8.43
C HIS A 177 -2.98 14.95 -7.26
N GLU A 178 -3.38 14.61 -6.04
CA GLU A 178 -2.57 14.80 -4.85
C GLU A 178 -1.66 13.58 -4.63
N SER A 179 -0.41 13.84 -4.23
CA SER A 179 0.53 12.79 -3.85
C SER A 179 0.08 12.09 -2.58
N VAL A 180 0.45 10.82 -2.47
CA VAL A 180 0.16 9.93 -1.35
C VAL A 180 1.27 10.08 -0.30
N PRO A 181 0.95 10.52 0.92
CA PRO A 181 1.92 10.61 2.01
C PRO A 181 2.62 9.28 2.28
N GLY A 182 3.95 9.32 2.38
CA GLY A 182 4.81 8.16 2.57
C GLY A 182 5.31 7.50 1.27
N ILE A 183 4.73 7.80 0.10
CA ILE A 183 5.21 7.27 -1.20
C ILE A 183 6.15 8.27 -1.88
N SER A 184 5.61 9.38 -2.44
CA SER A 184 6.39 10.43 -3.14
C SER A 184 6.60 11.70 -2.33
N VAL A 185 5.75 11.94 -1.33
CA VAL A 185 5.98 12.97 -0.29
C VAL A 185 6.21 12.31 1.06
N ASP A 186 7.06 12.91 1.88
CA ASP A 186 7.27 12.42 3.24
C ASP A 186 6.01 12.65 4.06
N ARG A 187 5.75 11.77 5.04
CA ARG A 187 4.71 11.97 6.05
C ARG A 187 5.34 12.25 7.42
N PRO A 188 4.64 12.92 8.34
CA PRO A 188 5.08 13.00 9.73
C PRO A 188 5.29 11.59 10.30
N GLY A 189 6.45 11.33 10.88
CA GLY A 189 6.72 10.11 11.63
C GLY A 189 6.17 10.24 13.04
N ARG A 190 5.55 9.15 13.52
CA ARG A 190 5.23 9.02 14.95
C ARG A 190 6.49 8.63 15.70
N VAL A 191 7.09 9.60 16.41
CA VAL A 191 8.19 9.33 17.32
C VAL A 191 7.64 8.55 18.52
N HIS A 192 8.18 7.36 18.77
CA HIS A 192 8.02 6.69 20.07
C HIS A 192 9.18 7.13 20.95
N THR A 193 8.90 8.01 21.91
CA THR A 193 9.89 8.39 22.92
C THR A 193 10.00 7.23 23.93
N ASN A 194 11.18 6.62 24.00
CA ASN A 194 11.52 5.67 25.06
C ASN A 194 12.09 6.46 26.25
N MET A 195 11.24 6.83 27.21
CA MET A 195 11.73 7.35 28.49
C MET A 195 12.00 6.18 29.45
N LEU A 196 13.28 5.99 29.83
CA LEU A 196 13.74 5.20 30.99
C LEU A 196 13.54 3.68 30.97
N GLY A 197 13.79 2.99 29.85
CA GLY A 197 14.01 1.52 29.85
C GLY A 197 12.82 0.67 30.31
N MET A 198 11.65 1.27 30.50
CA MET A 198 10.38 0.60 30.66
C MET A 198 9.56 0.87 29.41
N SER A 199 9.13 -0.19 28.74
CA SER A 199 8.24 -0.09 27.59
C SER A 199 6.88 0.42 28.08
N PHE A 200 6.71 1.74 28.06
CA PHE A 200 5.40 2.37 28.04
C PHE A 200 5.24 3.05 26.69
N LEU A 201 4.07 2.85 26.11
CA LEU A 201 3.57 3.52 24.93
C LEU A 201 3.41 5.01 25.28
N GLU A 202 4.49 5.80 25.15
CA GLU A 202 4.45 7.24 25.33
C GLU A 202 3.83 7.86 24.08
N ILE A 203 2.50 7.94 24.14
CA ILE A 203 1.69 8.73 23.23
C ILE A 203 1.94 10.17 23.62
N GLU A 204 2.91 10.84 23.01
CA GLU A 204 2.95 12.29 23.11
C GLU A 204 1.64 12.82 22.54
N THR A 205 0.82 13.33 23.46
CA THR A 205 -0.56 13.74 23.24
C THR A 205 -0.60 14.97 22.34
N TRP A 206 -0.71 14.73 21.04
CA TRP A 206 -1.57 15.54 20.18
C TRP A 206 -2.83 14.72 19.87
N ASN A 207 -3.73 14.69 20.86
CA ASN A 207 -5.09 14.14 20.81
C ASN A 207 -5.26 12.71 20.27
N SER A 208 -5.29 11.74 21.18
CA SER A 208 -6.12 10.53 21.11
C SER A 208 -6.02 9.69 19.82
N SER A 209 -4.91 9.00 19.57
CA SER A 209 -4.84 8.05 18.43
C SER A 209 -4.47 6.61 18.77
N VAL A 210 -4.24 6.27 20.04
CA VAL A 210 -3.68 4.93 20.35
C VAL A 210 -4.72 3.98 20.94
N ASN A 211 -5.91 4.52 21.25
CA ASN A 211 -7.16 3.77 21.38
C ASN A 211 -8.17 4.17 20.29
N SER A 212 -7.73 4.86 19.24
CA SER A 212 -8.60 5.13 18.11
C SER A 212 -8.63 3.88 17.25
N SER A 213 -9.79 3.26 17.10
CA SER A 213 -9.95 2.18 16.14
C SER A 213 -9.45 2.67 14.77
N PRO A 214 -8.89 1.83 13.91
CA PRO A 214 -8.34 2.25 12.60
C PRO A 214 -9.35 3.08 11.79
N GLU A 215 -10.64 2.84 12.01
CA GLU A 215 -11.75 3.59 11.44
C GLU A 215 -11.73 5.07 11.82
N LYS A 216 -11.35 5.44 13.05
CA LYS A 216 -11.23 6.84 13.49
C LYS A 216 -10.10 7.59 12.81
N LEU A 217 -9.03 6.90 12.40
CA LEU A 217 -7.93 7.53 11.66
C LEU A 217 -8.36 8.00 10.27
N ILE A 218 -9.41 7.39 9.73
CA ILE A 218 -9.92 7.67 8.39
C ILE A 218 -11.31 8.30 8.40
N GLU A 219 -12.03 8.32 9.53
CA GLU A 219 -13.44 8.76 9.61
C GLU A 219 -13.67 10.18 9.10
N ASN A 220 -12.67 11.04 9.28
CA ASN A 220 -12.72 12.45 8.87
C ASN A 220 -12.27 12.67 7.42
N SER A 221 -11.66 11.67 6.79
CA SER A 221 -11.17 11.77 5.41
C SER A 221 -12.32 12.00 4.43
N THR A 222 -12.02 12.71 3.33
CA THR A 222 -12.94 12.86 2.21
C THR A 222 -13.33 11.51 1.62
N TRP A 223 -12.41 10.55 1.65
CA TRP A 223 -12.64 9.18 1.22
C TRP A 223 -13.74 8.50 2.04
N TYR A 224 -13.66 8.54 3.38
CA TYR A 224 -14.59 7.83 4.25
C TYR A 224 -16.03 8.34 4.16
N LYS A 225 -16.23 9.62 3.82
CA LYS A 225 -17.55 10.26 3.74
C LYS A 225 -18.33 9.90 2.46
N ARG A 226 -17.77 9.12 1.54
CA ARG A 226 -18.40 8.77 0.25
C ARG A 226 -19.26 7.51 0.37
N GLY A 227 -20.43 7.50 -0.28
CA GLY A 227 -21.33 6.33 -0.27
C GLY A 227 -20.71 5.04 -0.84
N TRP A 228 -19.82 5.17 -1.82
CA TRP A 228 -19.16 4.04 -2.48
C TRP A 228 -18.07 3.37 -1.62
N THR A 229 -17.42 4.11 -0.71
CA THR A 229 -16.31 3.58 0.09
C THR A 229 -16.76 2.57 1.13
N TYR A 230 -18.06 2.50 1.44
CA TYR A 230 -18.61 1.43 2.27
C TYR A 230 -18.45 0.06 1.60
N GLN A 231 -18.74 -0.06 0.30
CA GLN A 231 -18.55 -1.32 -0.43
C GLN A 231 -17.08 -1.69 -0.52
N GLU A 232 -16.23 -0.74 -0.88
CA GLU A 232 -14.78 -0.91 -1.00
C GLU A 232 -14.15 -1.38 0.33
N ARG A 233 -14.63 -0.82 1.45
CA ARG A 233 -14.18 -1.17 2.81
C ARG A 233 -14.75 -2.49 3.32
N VAL A 234 -16.04 -2.75 3.14
CA VAL A 234 -16.65 -3.96 3.72
C VAL A 234 -16.23 -5.20 2.94
N LEU A 235 -16.05 -5.08 1.62
CA LEU A 235 -15.84 -6.22 0.74
C LEU A 235 -14.35 -6.58 0.60
N SER A 236 -13.44 -5.65 0.84
CA SER A 236 -12.00 -5.95 0.86
C SER A 236 -11.60 -6.74 2.11
N THR A 237 -11.16 -7.98 1.94
CA THR A 237 -10.69 -8.85 3.04
C THR A 237 -9.40 -8.34 3.70
N LYS A 238 -8.54 -7.66 2.93
CA LYS A 238 -7.25 -7.12 3.35
C LYS A 238 -7.05 -5.73 2.74
N LYS A 239 -6.50 -4.81 3.52
CA LYS A 239 -6.44 -3.39 3.18
C LYS A 239 -5.10 -2.80 3.59
N LEU A 240 -4.52 -1.99 2.72
CA LEU A 240 -3.36 -1.17 3.03
C LEU A 240 -3.81 0.30 2.97
N TYR A 241 -3.88 0.94 4.12
CA TYR A 241 -4.30 2.32 4.25
C TYR A 241 -3.12 3.27 4.19
N PHE A 242 -3.31 4.35 3.45
CA PHE A 242 -2.51 5.56 3.51
C PHE A 242 -3.40 6.67 4.07
N SER A 243 -3.07 7.16 5.26
CA SER A 243 -3.67 8.36 5.87
C SER A 243 -2.61 9.47 5.94
N ASP A 244 -3.01 10.66 6.39
CA ASP A 244 -2.11 11.82 6.42
C ASP A 244 -0.89 11.58 7.33
N ASN A 245 -1.05 10.72 8.35
CA ASN A 245 -0.03 10.47 9.37
C ASN A 245 0.43 9.01 9.43
N ASP A 246 -0.37 8.05 8.97
CA ASP A 246 -0.16 6.64 9.22
C ASP A 246 -0.28 5.79 7.96
N VAL A 247 0.59 4.80 7.83
CA VAL A 247 0.45 3.71 6.85
C VAL A 247 0.26 2.41 7.62
N PHE A 248 -0.85 1.74 7.37
CA PHE A 248 -1.19 0.53 8.11
C PHE A 248 -1.90 -0.53 7.28
N PHE A 249 -1.59 -1.78 7.58
CA PHE A 249 -2.23 -2.94 7.00
C PHE A 249 -3.31 -3.47 7.94
N GLN A 250 -4.53 -3.63 7.44
CA GLN A 250 -5.67 -4.18 8.17
C GLN A 250 -6.20 -5.41 7.46
N CYS A 251 -6.43 -6.48 8.22
CA CYS A 251 -7.15 -7.67 7.79
C CYS A 251 -8.17 -8.06 8.86
N SER A 252 -8.92 -9.15 8.65
CA SER A 252 -9.93 -9.61 9.61
C SER A 252 -9.37 -10.03 10.97
N SER A 253 -8.06 -10.30 11.05
CA SER A 253 -7.41 -10.82 12.28
C SER A 253 -6.46 -9.83 12.97
N SER A 254 -6.01 -8.78 12.30
CA SER A 254 -5.04 -7.83 12.87
C SER A 254 -5.00 -6.50 12.13
N VAL A 255 -4.55 -5.47 12.85
CA VAL A 255 -4.10 -4.18 12.30
C VAL A 255 -2.64 -4.01 12.65
N LYS A 256 -1.80 -3.62 11.68
CA LYS A 256 -0.35 -3.43 11.86
C LYS A 256 0.10 -2.15 11.18
N TYR A 257 0.87 -1.32 11.89
CA TYR A 257 1.38 -0.04 11.40
C TYR A 257 2.85 -0.18 10.99
N ASP A 258 3.27 0.55 9.96
CA ASP A 258 4.65 0.48 9.45
C ASP A 258 5.70 0.98 10.46
N HIS A 259 5.36 2.00 11.24
CA HIS A 259 6.24 2.61 12.25
C HIS A 259 6.36 1.85 13.58
N LEU A 260 5.50 0.85 13.86
CA LEU A 260 5.48 0.14 15.15
C LEU A 260 6.42 -1.08 15.23
N MET A 261 7.27 -1.29 14.23
CA MET A 261 8.05 -2.54 14.11
C MET A 261 9.55 -2.41 14.37
N GLU A 262 10.06 -1.22 14.70
CA GLU A 262 11.46 -1.03 15.12
C GLU A 262 11.79 -1.82 16.41
N ALA A 263 10.80 -2.21 17.22
CA ALA A 263 11.00 -2.90 18.49
C ALA A 263 11.34 -4.41 18.42
N ILE A 264 11.35 -5.05 17.23
CA ILE A 264 11.62 -6.51 17.12
C ILE A 264 13.00 -6.81 16.51
N HIS A 265 13.71 -5.80 15.98
CA HIS A 265 15.00 -6.01 15.33
C HIS A 265 16.19 -6.23 16.30
N ASP A 266 15.99 -6.08 17.61
CA ASP A 266 17.07 -6.13 18.61
C ASP A 266 17.21 -7.47 19.37
N GLN A 267 16.53 -8.55 18.94
CA GLN A 267 16.60 -9.85 19.63
C GLN A 267 16.96 -11.08 18.78
N LYS A 268 17.49 -10.92 17.56
CA LYS A 268 18.14 -12.05 16.88
C LYS A 268 19.54 -11.67 16.44
N GLY A 269 20.49 -12.04 17.30
CA GLY A 269 21.90 -11.96 17.05
C GLY A 269 22.31 -12.62 15.74
N THR A 270 23.24 -11.96 15.08
CA THR A 270 24.25 -12.48 14.15
C THR A 270 24.34 -14.01 14.08
N THR A 271 23.94 -14.56 12.95
CA THR A 271 24.65 -15.67 12.31
C THR A 271 24.91 -15.27 10.86
N HIS A 272 26.20 -15.20 10.52
CA HIS A 272 26.71 -15.13 9.15
C HIS A 272 26.36 -16.44 8.43
N GLU A 273 26.02 -16.33 7.14
CA GLU A 273 25.93 -17.34 6.05
C GLU A 273 24.68 -17.02 5.20
N ASP A 274 24.67 -16.74 3.90
CA ASP A 274 25.68 -16.49 2.88
C ASP A 274 25.01 -15.68 1.74
N LEU A 275 25.79 -14.80 1.13
CA LEU A 275 25.45 -14.03 -0.07
C LEU A 275 25.98 -14.78 -1.31
N GLU A 276 25.17 -15.61 -1.93
CA GLU A 276 25.38 -16.16 -3.28
C GLU A 276 23.97 -16.44 -3.86
N GLU A 277 23.56 -16.18 -5.10
CA GLU A 277 24.13 -15.65 -6.32
C GLU A 277 22.89 -15.40 -7.21
N TYR A 278 22.65 -14.17 -7.70
CA TYR A 278 21.56 -13.89 -8.66
C TYR A 278 22.18 -13.38 -9.96
N ALA A 279 22.74 -14.31 -10.73
CA ALA A 279 23.14 -14.09 -12.11
C ALA A 279 22.69 -15.29 -12.93
N ASP A 280 21.50 -15.22 -13.51
CA ASP A 280 21.14 -16.09 -14.63
C ASP A 280 20.67 -15.22 -15.79
N THR A 281 21.54 -15.14 -16.81
CA THR A 281 21.31 -14.47 -18.08
C THR A 281 20.99 -15.57 -19.09
N PRO A 282 19.91 -15.47 -19.89
CA PRO A 282 19.52 -16.57 -20.76
C PRO A 282 20.53 -16.77 -21.92
N GLN A 283 21.20 -17.92 -21.93
CA GLN A 283 22.03 -18.35 -23.06
C GLN A 283 21.16 -18.91 -24.20
N ARG A 284 21.46 -18.43 -25.42
CA ARG A 284 20.88 -18.79 -26.72
C ARG A 284 21.29 -20.22 -27.11
N PRO A 285 20.45 -21.03 -27.78
CA PRO A 285 20.83 -22.39 -28.17
C PRO A 285 21.83 -22.38 -29.34
N PRO A 286 22.76 -23.36 -29.40
CA PRO A 286 23.74 -23.43 -30.47
C PRO A 286 23.13 -23.98 -31.75
N THR A 287 23.30 -23.23 -32.84
CA THR A 287 23.26 -23.72 -34.21
C THR A 287 24.66 -24.19 -34.59
N ASP A 288 24.86 -25.47 -34.90
CA ASP A 288 25.47 -25.87 -36.18
C ASP A 288 25.35 -27.38 -36.38
N SER A 289 24.93 -27.74 -37.59
CA SER A 289 24.89 -29.08 -38.15
C SER A 289 26.20 -29.34 -38.87
N SER A 290 27.05 -30.20 -38.34
CA SER A 290 28.16 -30.77 -39.12
C SER A 290 28.70 -32.05 -38.49
N ILE A 291 28.81 -33.07 -39.35
CA ILE A 291 29.63 -34.29 -39.22
C ILE A 291 28.91 -35.54 -38.68
N SER A 292 28.25 -36.18 -39.64
CA SER A 292 28.20 -37.63 -39.88
C SER A 292 29.49 -38.38 -39.47
N ARG A 293 29.36 -39.47 -38.71
CA ARG A 293 29.69 -40.85 -39.14
C ARG A 293 29.85 -41.84 -37.97
N TYR A 294 29.24 -43.02 -38.19
CA TYR A 294 29.71 -44.36 -37.86
C TYR A 294 29.19 -45.10 -36.60
N ILE A 295 28.45 -46.18 -36.92
CA ILE A 295 28.57 -47.57 -36.42
C ILE A 295 27.99 -47.87 -35.02
N ARG A 296 27.29 -48.97 -34.74
CA ARG A 296 26.63 -50.06 -35.50
C ARG A 296 26.00 -50.94 -34.41
N VAL A 297 24.79 -51.42 -34.66
CA VAL A 297 24.05 -52.39 -33.85
C VAL A 297 24.84 -53.69 -33.68
N ARG A 298 24.83 -54.25 -32.46
CA ARG A 298 24.91 -55.67 -32.04
C ARG A 298 24.54 -55.67 -30.54
N THR A 299 23.60 -56.42 -29.99
CA THR A 299 22.79 -57.59 -30.39
C THR A 299 21.47 -57.51 -29.65
#